data_AF-A0A8H6PH50-F1
#
_entry.id   AF-A0A8H6PH50-F1
#
_cell.length_a   1.000
_cell.length_b   1.000
_cell.length_c   1.000
_cell.angle_alpha   90.00
_cell.angle_beta   90.00
_cell.angle_gamma   90.00
#
_symmetry.space_group_name_H-M   'P 1'
#
loop_
_entity.id
_entity.type
_entity.pdbx_description
1 polymer ?
#
loop_
_entity_poly.entity_id
_entity_poly.type
_entity_poly.pdbx_seq_one_letter_code
_entity_poly.pdbx_strand_id
1 'polypeptide(L)'
;MRPTPSSQATPSGPVGNPVSKDLWVQGFNLSSAEQSQSSSSLHEVESRHSDSSALTPDKWSRSEGEGLVNVALVELLSTLTITCKGAKLDWSRPKKRLDFSLGHANVRSINDGSLRARYTGDILAVLEVKPIRLIEKGLATLMQMGLEMMSHILDCEEKKMAKKSYWMLSQHFDEIYFTWAEMDDGYIDYLRHGHCGDETLSFMHLKFVGPFHIYNSEHMYDLGRLALSLTVQESEDFAAHISRTYSGASSQGGEL
;
A
#
# COMPACT_ATOMS: atom_id res chain seq x y z
N MET A 1 3.48 60.44 28.07
CA MET A 1 3.13 59.96 29.41
C MET A 1 3.89 58.67 29.70
N ARG A 2 4.76 58.67 30.72
CA ARG A 2 5.20 57.49 31.49
C ARG A 2 4.47 57.60 32.85
N PRO A 3 4.13 56.49 33.56
CA PRO A 3 5.16 55.70 34.25
C PRO A 3 4.92 54.16 34.29
N THR A 4 5.99 53.45 34.65
CA THR A 4 6.15 52.05 35.15
C THR A 4 5.93 51.98 36.69
N PRO A 5 6.22 50.87 37.45
CA PRO A 5 5.93 49.42 37.38
C PRO A 5 5.47 48.84 38.78
N SER A 6 5.66 47.51 39.03
CA SER A 6 5.67 46.74 40.31
C SER A 6 4.38 45.94 40.63
N SER A 7 4.32 44.78 41.31
CA SER A 7 5.24 43.95 42.12
C SER A 7 4.64 42.53 42.34
N GLN A 8 5.50 41.60 42.76
CA GLN A 8 5.36 40.18 43.19
C GLN A 8 4.30 39.85 44.26
N ALA A 9 3.91 38.56 44.36
CA ALA A 9 4.03 37.73 45.58
C ALA A 9 3.56 36.26 45.38
N THR A 10 4.37 35.29 45.84
CA THR A 10 3.96 33.93 46.27
C THR A 10 3.44 33.98 47.72
N PRO A 11 2.73 32.93 48.24
CA PRO A 11 3.43 32.03 49.18
C PRO A 11 2.92 30.56 49.29
N SER A 12 3.88 29.68 49.62
CA SER A 12 3.91 28.53 50.57
C SER A 12 2.75 27.53 50.77
N GLY A 13 3.11 26.22 50.75
CA GLY A 13 2.31 25.04 51.14
C GLY A 13 2.06 24.81 52.64
N PRO A 14 1.66 23.59 53.09
CA PRO A 14 2.62 22.58 53.61
C PRO A 14 2.29 21.11 53.19
N VAL A 15 3.25 20.24 52.86
CA VAL A 15 4.08 19.32 53.69
C VAL A 15 3.31 18.20 54.43
N GLY A 16 3.64 16.94 54.09
CA GLY A 16 3.30 15.74 54.87
C GLY A 16 3.65 14.41 54.15
N ASN A 17 4.89 13.94 54.30
CA ASN A 17 5.42 12.59 53.97
C ASN A 17 5.24 11.67 55.22
N PRO A 18 5.74 10.39 55.33
CA PRO A 18 6.32 9.40 54.38
C PRO A 18 5.91 7.90 54.68
N VAL A 19 6.71 6.93 54.17
CA VAL A 19 6.98 5.51 54.62
C VAL A 19 6.29 4.41 53.78
N SER A 20 6.96 3.70 52.84
CA SER A 20 8.00 2.62 52.90
C SER A 20 7.44 1.20 53.05
N LYS A 21 7.86 0.26 52.17
CA LYS A 21 8.44 -1.08 52.47
C LYS A 21 8.53 -2.02 51.24
N ASP A 22 9.76 -2.40 50.93
CA ASP A 22 10.35 -3.74 50.70
C ASP A 22 9.52 -4.87 50.03
N LEU A 23 9.98 -5.50 48.92
CA LEU A 23 11.04 -6.53 48.73
C LEU A 23 10.61 -7.98 49.11
N TRP A 24 10.42 -8.85 48.09
CA TRP A 24 10.56 -10.34 48.04
C TRP A 24 10.65 -10.70 46.53
N VAL A 25 11.72 -11.15 45.87
CA VAL A 25 12.69 -12.29 45.99
C VAL A 25 12.14 -13.65 45.49
N GLN A 26 12.76 -14.11 44.38
CA GLN A 26 12.99 -15.51 43.87
C GLN A 26 11.75 -16.36 43.50
N GLY A 27 11.65 -17.11 42.40
CA GLY A 27 12.63 -17.77 41.53
C GLY A 27 12.51 -19.28 41.72
N PHE A 28 12.07 -20.07 40.72
CA PHE A 28 12.26 -21.54 40.68
C PHE A 28 12.22 -22.13 39.25
N ASN A 29 12.89 -23.27 39.15
CA ASN A 29 13.61 -23.88 38.02
C ASN A 29 12.79 -24.80 37.11
N LEU A 30 13.41 -25.09 35.95
CA LEU A 30 13.12 -26.18 34.99
C LEU A 30 12.99 -27.58 35.62
N SER A 31 12.13 -28.42 35.02
CA SER A 31 12.46 -29.85 34.79
C SER A 31 11.73 -30.43 33.58
N SER A 32 12.50 -31.14 32.76
CA SER A 32 12.17 -31.86 31.52
C SER A 32 11.23 -33.07 31.71
N ALA A 33 10.48 -33.44 30.67
CA ALA A 33 10.59 -34.75 29.99
C ALA A 33 9.43 -34.97 29.00
N GLU A 34 9.78 -35.60 27.87
CA GLU A 34 8.98 -35.91 26.70
C GLU A 34 7.96 -37.05 26.92
N GLN A 35 6.83 -37.03 26.19
CA GLN A 35 6.33 -38.18 25.43
C GLN A 35 5.13 -37.84 24.50
N SER A 36 5.43 -37.88 23.19
CA SER A 36 4.72 -38.52 22.06
C SER A 36 3.17 -38.60 21.95
N GLN A 37 2.74 -38.25 20.72
CA GLN A 37 1.55 -38.68 19.95
C GLN A 37 0.19 -38.03 20.22
N SER A 38 -0.33 -37.31 19.20
CA SER A 38 -1.57 -37.63 18.46
C SER A 38 -2.36 -36.38 18.04
N SER A 39 -2.61 -36.27 16.74
CA SER A 39 -3.69 -35.52 16.06
C SER A 39 -4.34 -34.33 16.80
N SER A 40 -3.80 -33.13 16.68
CA SER A 40 -4.55 -31.92 17.07
C SER A 40 -5.59 -31.60 15.99
N SER A 41 -6.84 -31.91 16.33
CA SER A 41 -8.06 -31.58 15.60
C SER A 41 -8.19 -30.07 15.37
N LEU A 42 -8.56 -29.66 14.15
CA LEU A 42 -8.85 -28.27 13.77
C LEU A 42 -9.85 -27.57 14.71
N HIS A 43 -10.65 -28.32 15.48
CA HIS A 43 -11.59 -27.79 16.46
C HIS A 43 -10.93 -27.16 17.70
N GLU A 44 -9.69 -27.53 18.05
CA GLU A 44 -9.01 -27.00 19.24
C GLU A 44 -8.43 -25.59 19.01
N VAL A 45 -8.23 -25.22 17.73
CA VAL A 45 -7.85 -23.87 17.34
C VAL A 45 -9.07 -22.93 17.40
N GLU A 46 -10.26 -23.42 17.05
CA GLU A 46 -11.50 -22.63 17.12
C GLU A 46 -11.94 -22.30 18.56
N SER A 47 -11.67 -23.18 19.52
CA SER A 47 -12.12 -22.96 20.91
C SER A 47 -11.29 -21.92 21.67
N ARG A 48 -10.13 -21.50 21.16
CA ARG A 48 -9.29 -20.45 21.78
C ARG A 48 -9.61 -19.02 21.31
N HIS A 49 -10.57 -18.87 20.40
CA HIS A 49 -10.94 -17.57 19.81
C HIS A 49 -12.36 -17.11 20.13
N SER A 50 -13.08 -17.80 21.03
CA SER A 50 -14.42 -17.36 21.49
C SER A 50 -14.39 -16.40 22.69
N ASP A 51 -13.21 -15.93 23.12
CA ASP A 51 -13.13 -14.77 24.01
C ASP A 51 -13.19 -13.49 23.17
N SER A 52 -14.44 -13.10 22.90
CA SER A 52 -14.87 -11.75 22.53
C SER A 52 -14.55 -10.77 23.68
N SER A 53 -13.27 -10.60 23.97
CA SER A 53 -12.76 -9.45 24.70
C SER A 53 -12.16 -8.55 23.64
N ALA A 54 -12.93 -7.51 23.31
CA ALA A 54 -12.52 -6.42 22.47
C ALA A 54 -11.06 -6.07 22.74
N LEU A 55 -10.21 -6.30 21.75
CA LEU A 55 -8.97 -5.55 21.59
C LEU A 55 -9.40 -4.09 21.45
N THR A 56 -9.64 -3.42 22.58
CA THR A 56 -9.44 -1.97 22.64
C THR A 56 -8.07 -1.75 22.04
N PRO A 57 -7.92 -0.98 20.94
CA PRO A 57 -6.63 -0.84 20.29
C PRO A 57 -5.73 -0.11 21.26
N ASP A 58 -4.96 -0.88 22.03
CA ASP A 58 -3.98 -0.36 22.94
C ASP A 58 -2.84 0.15 22.06
N LYS A 59 -2.95 1.42 21.70
CA LYS A 59 -1.89 2.31 21.22
C LYS A 59 -0.89 1.69 20.23
N TRP A 60 -1.35 0.86 19.30
CA TRP A 60 -0.53 0.42 18.18
C TRP A 60 -0.16 1.68 17.38
N SER A 61 1.13 1.99 17.26
CA SER A 61 1.51 3.14 16.45
C SER A 61 1.05 2.84 15.02
N ARG A 62 0.25 3.75 14.42
CA ARG A 62 -0.36 3.52 13.10
C ARG A 62 0.63 2.99 12.07
N SER A 63 1.88 3.44 12.15
CA SER A 63 2.99 3.06 11.28
C SER A 63 3.48 1.62 11.48
N GLU A 64 3.51 1.08 12.70
CA GLU A 64 3.88 -0.32 12.92
C GLU A 64 2.83 -1.28 12.35
N GLY A 65 1.56 -0.87 12.35
CA GLY A 65 0.45 -1.71 11.88
C GLY A 65 0.40 -1.77 10.36
N GLU A 66 0.56 -0.60 9.72
CA GLU A 66 0.66 -0.47 8.27
C GLU A 66 1.82 -1.29 7.69
N GLY A 67 2.98 -1.30 8.35
CA GLY A 67 4.15 -2.07 7.93
C GLY A 67 3.90 -3.58 7.91
N LEU A 68 3.25 -4.13 8.93
CA LEU A 68 2.91 -5.56 8.98
C LEU A 68 1.88 -5.95 7.93
N VAL A 69 0.84 -5.12 7.76
CA VAL A 69 -0.21 -5.36 6.76
C VAL A 69 0.39 -5.35 5.34
N ASN A 70 1.26 -4.40 5.03
CA ASN A 70 1.99 -4.34 3.76
C ASN A 70 2.84 -5.59 3.54
N VAL A 71 3.64 -6.00 4.53
CA VAL A 71 4.45 -7.22 4.42
C VAL A 71 3.57 -8.43 4.14
N ALA A 72 2.48 -8.61 4.91
CA ALA A 72 1.57 -9.75 4.72
C ALA A 72 0.95 -9.77 3.31
N LEU A 73 0.49 -8.62 2.82
CA LEU A 73 -0.10 -8.52 1.48
C LEU A 73 0.93 -8.82 0.38
N VAL A 74 2.13 -8.23 0.44
CA VAL A 74 3.15 -8.48 -0.58
C VAL A 74 3.60 -9.94 -0.57
N GLU A 75 3.82 -10.55 0.60
CA GLU A 75 4.21 -11.96 0.69
C GLU A 75 3.13 -12.90 0.15
N LEU A 76 1.84 -12.59 0.39
CA LEU A 76 0.72 -13.31 -0.22
C LEU A 76 0.78 -13.22 -1.75
N LEU A 77 0.88 -12.01 -2.30
CA LEU A 77 0.90 -11.78 -3.74
C LEU A 77 2.11 -12.45 -4.41
N SER A 78 3.30 -12.34 -3.81
CA SER A 78 4.51 -13.01 -4.27
C SER A 78 4.35 -14.54 -4.24
N THR A 79 3.73 -15.09 -3.20
CA THR A 79 3.48 -16.54 -3.09
C THR A 79 2.49 -17.02 -4.14
N LEU A 80 1.45 -16.25 -4.43
CA LEU A 80 0.47 -16.58 -5.48
C LEU A 80 1.10 -16.62 -6.88
N THR A 81 2.13 -15.80 -7.12
CA THR A 81 2.72 -15.65 -8.45
C THR A 81 3.99 -16.48 -8.66
N ILE A 82 4.72 -16.85 -7.61
CA ILE A 82 6.04 -17.50 -7.72
C ILE A 82 6.03 -18.83 -8.50
N THR A 83 4.95 -19.60 -8.41
CA THR A 83 4.83 -20.91 -9.09
C THR A 83 4.24 -20.80 -10.49
N CYS A 84 3.71 -19.64 -10.87
CA CYS A 84 3.08 -19.43 -12.17
C CYS A 84 4.11 -19.01 -13.23
N LYS A 85 4.37 -19.89 -14.20
CA LYS A 85 5.32 -19.61 -15.30
C LYS A 85 4.95 -18.36 -16.14
N GLY A 86 3.67 -18.00 -16.17
CA GLY A 86 3.18 -16.80 -16.86
C GLY A 86 3.46 -15.50 -16.10
N ALA A 87 3.63 -15.56 -14.77
CA ALA A 87 3.89 -14.40 -13.92
C ALA A 87 5.40 -14.09 -13.90
N LYS A 88 5.84 -13.22 -14.81
CA LYS A 88 7.25 -12.85 -14.99
C LYS A 88 7.64 -11.53 -14.29
N LEU A 89 6.73 -10.99 -13.50
CA LEU A 89 6.87 -9.75 -12.73
C LEU A 89 6.92 -10.07 -11.24
N ASP A 90 7.42 -9.13 -10.45
CA ASP A 90 7.56 -9.29 -9.01
C ASP A 90 6.71 -8.28 -8.26
N TRP A 91 5.88 -8.77 -7.34
CA TRP A 91 5.35 -7.94 -6.27
C TRP A 91 6.48 -7.61 -5.30
N SER A 92 6.61 -6.34 -4.93
CA SER A 92 7.75 -5.86 -4.17
C SER A 92 7.40 -4.79 -3.15
N ARG A 93 8.06 -4.88 -1.99
CA ARG A 93 7.95 -3.97 -0.83
C ARG A 93 8.68 -2.63 -0.96
N PRO A 94 9.80 -2.48 -1.72
CA PRO A 94 10.50 -1.21 -1.74
C PRO A 94 9.59 -0.08 -2.21
N LYS A 95 9.35 0.88 -1.31
CA LYS A 95 8.57 2.09 -1.61
C LYS A 95 9.23 2.84 -2.76
N LYS A 96 8.47 3.19 -3.78
CA LYS A 96 8.92 4.04 -4.87
C LYS A 96 8.38 5.44 -4.67
N ARG A 97 9.31 6.39 -4.71
CA ARG A 97 9.01 7.80 -4.80
C ARG A 97 8.93 8.22 -6.26
N LEU A 98 7.83 8.87 -6.63
CA LEU A 98 7.61 9.49 -7.93
C LEU A 98 7.44 11.00 -7.72
N ASP A 99 8.19 11.80 -8.44
CA ASP A 99 8.17 13.26 -8.38
C ASP A 99 7.92 13.82 -9.78
N PHE A 100 6.90 14.66 -9.94
CA PHE A 100 6.55 15.29 -11.21
C PHE A 100 6.27 16.78 -11.04
N SER A 101 6.58 17.57 -12.07
CA SER A 101 6.19 18.97 -12.15
C SER A 101 4.98 19.12 -13.06
N LEU A 102 3.89 19.68 -12.53
CA LEU A 102 2.65 19.97 -13.25
C LEU A 102 2.42 21.48 -13.29
N GLY A 103 2.79 22.12 -14.40
CA GLY A 103 2.79 23.58 -14.51
C GLY A 103 3.67 24.23 -13.44
N HIS A 104 3.05 24.93 -12.48
CA HIS A 104 3.75 25.57 -11.35
C HIS A 104 3.75 24.75 -10.06
N ALA A 105 3.12 23.56 -10.05
CA ALA A 105 3.06 22.69 -8.90
C ALA A 105 4.06 21.53 -9.02
N ASN A 106 4.57 21.06 -7.88
CA ASN A 106 5.31 19.81 -7.80
C ASN A 106 4.46 18.78 -7.05
N VAL A 107 4.27 17.64 -7.68
CA VAL A 107 3.56 16.50 -7.11
C VAL A 107 4.58 15.45 -6.69
N ARG A 108 4.38 14.91 -5.49
CA ARG A 108 5.12 13.76 -4.99
C ARG A 108 4.15 12.70 -4.51
N SER A 109 4.38 11.47 -4.94
CA SER A 109 3.77 10.28 -4.34
C SER A 109 4.86 9.30 -3.90
N ILE A 110 4.54 8.54 -2.85
CA ILE A 110 5.38 7.45 -2.34
C ILE A 110 4.45 6.28 -2.11
N ASN A 111 4.55 5.24 -2.94
CA ASN A 111 3.72 4.05 -2.78
C ASN A 111 4.28 3.10 -1.72
N ASP A 112 3.41 2.23 -1.21
CA ASP A 112 3.75 1.21 -0.22
C ASP A 112 4.38 -0.04 -0.84
N GLY A 113 4.15 -0.26 -2.12
CA GLY A 113 4.79 -1.30 -2.91
C GLY A 113 4.42 -1.18 -4.38
N SER A 114 4.81 -2.18 -5.17
CA SER A 114 4.48 -2.24 -6.59
C SER A 114 4.59 -3.65 -7.16
N LEU A 115 3.88 -3.87 -8.27
CA LEU A 115 4.22 -4.89 -9.25
C LEU A 115 5.27 -4.31 -10.20
N ARG A 116 6.41 -5.00 -10.33
CA ARG A 116 7.54 -4.48 -11.10
C ARG A 116 8.18 -5.48 -12.04
N ALA A 117 8.78 -4.95 -13.10
CA ALA A 117 9.66 -5.72 -13.98
C ALA A 117 10.97 -6.08 -13.27
N ARG A 118 11.36 -7.37 -13.32
CA ARG A 118 12.54 -7.89 -12.60
C ARG A 118 13.85 -7.20 -12.98
N TYR A 119 14.02 -6.92 -14.26
CA TYR A 119 15.30 -6.45 -14.82
C TYR A 119 15.42 -4.94 -14.86
N THR A 120 14.34 -4.23 -15.20
CA THR A 120 14.36 -2.77 -15.32
C THR A 120 13.93 -2.08 -14.03
N GLY A 121 13.21 -2.78 -13.15
CA GLY A 121 12.60 -2.19 -11.96
C GLY A 121 11.43 -1.26 -12.28
N ASP A 122 10.93 -1.27 -13.52
CA ASP A 122 9.77 -0.47 -13.90
C ASP A 122 8.52 -0.89 -13.15
N ILE A 123 7.67 0.08 -12.83
CA ILE A 123 6.44 -0.12 -12.09
C ILE A 123 5.29 -0.30 -13.06
N LEU A 124 4.56 -1.40 -12.91
CA LEU A 124 3.47 -1.82 -13.79
C LEU A 124 2.12 -1.79 -13.07
N ALA A 125 2.13 -1.88 -11.75
CA ALA A 125 0.99 -1.56 -10.88
C ALA A 125 1.51 -1.05 -9.54
N VAL A 126 0.74 -0.22 -8.86
CA VAL A 126 1.07 0.31 -7.53
C VAL A 126 0.33 -0.44 -6.43
N LEU A 127 0.92 -0.48 -5.24
CA LEU A 127 0.32 -1.07 -4.04
C LEU A 127 0.24 -0.02 -2.94
N GLU A 128 -0.90 0.05 -2.28
CA GLU A 128 -1.19 1.01 -1.20
C GLU A 128 -1.82 0.33 0.00
N VAL A 129 -1.38 0.66 1.22
CA VAL A 129 -1.91 0.07 2.45
C VAL A 129 -2.29 1.15 3.44
N LYS A 130 -3.49 1.03 4.02
CA LYS A 130 -3.96 1.91 5.09
C LYS A 130 -4.50 1.11 6.27
N PRO A 131 -4.18 1.49 7.51
CA PRO A 131 -4.68 0.81 8.72
C PRO A 131 -6.11 1.24 9.09
N ILE A 132 -6.89 1.72 8.12
CA ILE A 132 -8.26 2.22 8.27
C ILE A 132 -9.09 1.75 7.08
N ARG A 133 -10.38 1.50 7.30
CA ARG A 133 -11.31 1.16 6.21
C ARG A 133 -11.51 2.36 5.31
N LEU A 134 -11.73 2.11 4.02
CA LEU A 134 -11.85 3.15 3.01
C LEU A 134 -13.02 4.10 3.32
N ILE A 135 -14.16 3.55 3.75
CA ILE A 135 -15.37 4.31 4.05
C ILE A 135 -15.22 5.29 5.23
N GLU A 136 -14.33 5.02 6.17
CA GLU A 136 -14.16 5.83 7.39
C GLU A 136 -13.43 7.16 7.12
N LYS A 137 -12.59 7.22 6.08
CA LYS A 137 -11.90 8.43 5.62
C LYS A 137 -11.89 8.54 4.10
N GLY A 138 -13.05 8.29 3.50
CA GLY A 138 -13.21 8.13 2.05
C GLY A 138 -12.53 9.23 1.24
N LEU A 139 -12.91 10.49 1.43
CA LEU A 139 -12.45 11.57 0.54
C LEU A 139 -10.93 11.76 0.57
N ALA A 140 -10.31 11.87 1.75
CA ALA A 140 -8.87 12.09 1.86
C ALA A 140 -8.07 10.89 1.32
N THR A 141 -8.55 9.68 1.58
CA THR A 141 -7.92 8.44 1.09
C THR A 141 -8.03 8.33 -0.42
N LEU A 142 -9.20 8.60 -0.99
CA LEU A 142 -9.43 8.61 -2.43
C LEU A 142 -8.60 9.68 -3.15
N MET A 143 -8.43 10.86 -2.54
CA MET A 143 -7.53 11.89 -3.07
C MET A 143 -6.08 11.42 -3.11
N GLN A 144 -5.60 10.74 -2.06
CA GLN A 144 -4.25 10.18 -2.04
C GLN A 144 -4.08 9.09 -3.11
N MET A 145 -5.02 8.14 -3.19
CA MET A 145 -5.01 7.09 -4.22
C MET A 145 -5.04 7.68 -5.64
N GLY A 146 -5.82 8.73 -5.85
CA GLY A 146 -5.84 9.46 -7.12
C GLY A 146 -4.49 10.09 -7.46
N LEU A 147 -3.81 10.68 -6.47
CA LEU A 147 -2.49 11.27 -6.67
C LEU A 147 -1.42 10.22 -7.02
N GLU A 148 -1.47 9.05 -6.37
CA GLU A 148 -0.59 7.92 -6.63
C GLU A 148 -0.85 7.30 -8.01
N MET A 149 -2.13 7.12 -8.38
CA MET A 149 -2.50 6.64 -9.71
C MET A 149 -2.07 7.61 -10.80
N MET A 150 -2.33 8.91 -10.63
CA MET A 150 -1.88 9.95 -11.55
C MET A 150 -0.35 9.96 -11.70
N SER A 151 0.39 9.83 -10.59
CA SER A 151 1.85 9.73 -10.63
C SER A 151 2.33 8.47 -11.37
N HIS A 152 1.65 7.34 -11.19
CA HIS A 152 1.96 6.11 -11.92
C HIS A 152 1.73 6.28 -13.43
N ILE A 153 0.63 6.94 -13.82
CA ILE A 153 0.35 7.28 -15.22
C ILE A 153 1.48 8.12 -15.80
N LEU A 154 1.88 9.20 -15.11
CA LEU A 154 2.98 10.07 -15.55
C LEU A 154 4.32 9.32 -15.69
N ASP A 155 4.65 8.41 -14.76
CA ASP A 155 5.87 7.59 -14.85
C ASP A 155 5.86 6.72 -16.11
N CYS A 156 4.74 6.09 -16.41
CA CYS A 156 4.58 5.27 -17.62
C CYS A 156 4.67 6.13 -18.88
N GLU A 157 4.04 7.29 -18.88
CA GLU A 157 4.03 8.23 -20.00
C GLU A 157 5.45 8.77 -20.30
N GLU A 158 6.22 9.19 -19.29
CA GLU A 158 7.62 9.61 -19.45
C GLU A 158 8.50 8.50 -20.02
N LYS A 159 8.27 7.26 -19.59
CA LYS A 159 8.97 6.07 -20.07
C LYS A 159 8.44 5.55 -21.41
N LYS A 160 7.39 6.16 -21.97
CA LYS A 160 6.71 5.74 -23.19
C LYS A 160 6.24 4.28 -23.11
N MET A 161 5.80 3.86 -21.93
CA MET A 161 5.28 2.52 -21.69
C MET A 161 3.83 2.45 -22.17
N ALA A 162 3.62 1.76 -23.28
CA ALA A 162 2.27 1.55 -23.81
C ALA A 162 1.48 0.61 -22.88
N LYS A 163 0.57 1.18 -22.08
CA LYS A 163 -0.32 0.44 -21.17
C LYS A 163 -1.76 0.50 -21.64
N LYS A 164 -2.49 -0.61 -21.48
CA LYS A 164 -3.94 -0.68 -21.71
C LYS A 164 -4.73 -0.17 -20.50
N SER A 165 -4.18 -0.34 -19.31
CA SER A 165 -4.82 0.02 -18.05
C SER A 165 -3.75 0.32 -17.00
N TYR A 166 -4.10 1.19 -16.06
CA TYR A 166 -3.24 1.56 -14.93
C TYR A 166 -3.86 0.98 -13.67
N TRP A 167 -3.11 0.15 -12.96
CA TRP A 167 -3.63 -0.65 -11.86
C TRP A 167 -3.07 -0.22 -10.52
N MET A 168 -3.93 -0.28 -9.51
CA MET A 168 -3.60 -0.16 -8.11
C MET A 168 -4.26 -1.32 -7.37
N LEU A 169 -3.51 -1.96 -6.48
CA LEU A 169 -4.06 -2.85 -5.46
C LEU A 169 -3.96 -2.12 -4.12
N SER A 170 -5.09 -1.94 -3.43
CA SER A 170 -5.08 -1.29 -2.12
C SER A 170 -5.68 -2.16 -1.04
N GLN A 171 -5.07 -2.14 0.15
CA GLN A 171 -5.65 -2.73 1.36
C GLN A 171 -5.98 -1.63 2.37
N HIS A 172 -7.24 -1.59 2.78
CA HIS A 172 -7.79 -0.68 3.76
C HIS A 172 -8.29 -1.50 4.94
N PHE A 173 -7.45 -1.65 5.97
CA PHE A 173 -7.70 -2.53 7.11
C PHE A 173 -7.93 -3.99 6.68
N ASP A 174 -9.15 -4.51 6.81
CA ASP A 174 -9.53 -5.88 6.46
C ASP A 174 -10.13 -6.01 5.05
N GLU A 175 -10.15 -4.94 4.27
CA GLU A 175 -10.74 -4.85 2.93
C GLU A 175 -9.66 -4.62 1.86
N ILE A 176 -9.65 -5.43 0.81
CA ILE A 176 -8.75 -5.28 -0.33
C ILE A 176 -9.56 -4.88 -1.58
N TYR A 177 -8.99 -4.00 -2.40
CA TYR A 177 -9.59 -3.51 -3.63
C TYR A 177 -8.60 -3.58 -4.79
N PHE A 178 -9.10 -3.99 -5.96
CA PHE A 178 -8.45 -3.69 -7.24
C PHE A 178 -9.03 -2.39 -7.78
N THR A 179 -8.16 -1.48 -8.17
CA THR A 179 -8.54 -0.19 -8.72
C THR A 179 -7.86 0.04 -10.06
N TRP A 180 -8.59 0.54 -11.05
CA TRP A 180 -8.00 1.03 -12.30
C TRP A 180 -8.45 2.44 -12.64
N ALA A 181 -7.62 3.14 -13.41
CA ALA A 181 -7.94 4.44 -13.97
C ALA A 181 -8.60 4.32 -15.35
N GLU A 182 -9.73 5.01 -15.52
CA GLU A 182 -10.30 5.35 -16.81
C GLU A 182 -10.13 6.84 -17.06
N MET A 183 -9.59 7.19 -18.21
CA MET A 183 -9.33 8.56 -18.64
C MET A 183 -9.23 8.60 -20.16
N ASP A 184 -9.44 9.79 -20.73
CA ASP A 184 -9.23 10.04 -22.16
C ASP A 184 -7.86 10.70 -22.40
N ASP A 185 -7.52 10.87 -23.69
CA ASP A 185 -6.29 11.55 -24.10
C ASP A 185 -6.27 13.02 -23.66
N GLY A 186 -7.44 13.65 -23.50
CA GLY A 186 -7.56 15.02 -23.01
C GLY A 186 -7.06 15.19 -21.58
N TYR A 187 -7.29 14.20 -20.71
CA TYR A 187 -6.74 14.20 -19.35
C TYR A 187 -5.21 14.07 -19.36
N ILE A 188 -4.64 13.22 -20.22
CA ILE A 188 -3.19 13.06 -20.37
C ILE A 188 -2.55 14.35 -20.90
N ASP A 189 -3.18 14.96 -21.89
CA ASP A 189 -2.73 16.24 -22.45
C ASP A 189 -2.79 17.36 -21.42
N TYR A 190 -3.84 17.40 -20.60
CA TYR A 190 -3.95 18.31 -19.47
C TYR A 190 -2.80 18.12 -18.47
N LEU A 191 -2.50 16.89 -18.07
CA LEU A 191 -1.41 16.63 -17.14
C LEU A 191 -0.05 17.08 -17.69
N ARG A 192 0.20 16.93 -18.99
CA ARG A 192 1.48 17.30 -19.62
C ARG A 192 1.63 18.79 -19.88
N HIS A 193 0.57 19.44 -20.35
CA HIS A 193 0.65 20.78 -20.91
C HIS A 193 -0.07 21.84 -20.07
N GLY A 194 -0.88 21.43 -19.10
CA GLY A 194 -1.64 22.33 -18.23
C GLY A 194 -2.89 22.95 -18.88
N HIS A 195 -3.25 22.54 -20.09
CA HIS A 195 -4.47 22.97 -20.78
C HIS A 195 -5.11 21.80 -21.54
N CYS A 196 -6.45 21.77 -21.58
CA CYS A 196 -7.19 20.95 -22.53
C CYS A 196 -7.49 21.82 -23.77
N GLY A 197 -7.30 21.30 -24.98
CA GLY A 197 -7.60 22.03 -26.21
C GLY A 197 -9.10 22.22 -26.46
N ASP A 198 -9.95 21.53 -25.69
CA ASP A 198 -11.40 21.52 -25.81
C ASP A 198 -12.08 22.11 -24.56
N GLU A 199 -13.32 22.61 -24.72
CA GLU A 199 -14.12 23.18 -23.62
C GLU A 199 -14.66 22.10 -22.66
N THR A 200 -14.51 20.82 -22.99
CA THR A 200 -14.93 19.69 -22.17
C THR A 200 -13.88 19.35 -21.11
N LEU A 201 -14.32 19.24 -19.85
CA LEU A 201 -13.44 18.85 -18.75
C LEU A 201 -13.20 17.34 -18.79
N SER A 202 -11.94 16.95 -19.03
CA SER A 202 -11.49 15.55 -18.94
C SER A 202 -11.03 15.21 -17.52
N PHE A 203 -11.52 14.09 -16.99
CA PHE A 203 -11.20 13.64 -15.63
C PHE A 203 -10.76 12.18 -15.62
N MET A 204 -9.89 11.84 -14.66
CA MET A 204 -9.62 10.46 -14.30
C MET A 204 -10.73 9.92 -13.40
N HIS A 205 -11.29 8.77 -13.77
CA HIS A 205 -12.22 8.00 -12.97
C HIS A 205 -11.53 6.77 -12.40
N LEU A 206 -11.45 6.68 -11.08
CA LEU A 206 -11.02 5.47 -10.39
C LEU A 206 -12.19 4.48 -10.30
N LYS A 207 -12.02 3.30 -10.88
CA LYS A 207 -12.99 2.20 -10.78
C LYS A 207 -12.49 1.17 -9.79
N PHE A 208 -13.39 0.65 -8.96
CA PHE A 208 -13.06 -0.26 -7.87
C PHE A 208 -13.77 -1.60 -8.04
N VAL A 209 -13.05 -2.68 -7.75
CA VAL A 209 -13.60 -4.03 -7.57
C VAL A 209 -13.21 -4.51 -6.17
N GLY A 210 -14.23 -4.92 -5.40
CA GLY A 210 -14.13 -5.25 -3.97
C GLY A 210 -15.35 -4.75 -3.18
N PRO A 211 -15.30 -4.77 -1.84
CA PRO A 211 -14.18 -5.21 -1.01
C PRO A 211 -14.00 -6.74 -0.98
N PHE A 212 -12.75 -7.19 -1.09
CA PHE A 212 -12.36 -8.55 -0.72
C PHE A 212 -11.98 -8.57 0.76
N HIS A 213 -12.70 -9.34 1.58
CA HIS A 213 -12.46 -9.38 3.02
C HIS A 213 -11.44 -10.48 3.34
N ILE A 214 -10.39 -10.14 4.09
CA ILE A 214 -9.30 -11.08 4.41
C ILE A 214 -9.74 -12.28 5.26
N TYR A 215 -10.88 -12.16 5.95
CA TYR A 215 -11.47 -13.22 6.77
C TYR A 215 -12.49 -14.08 6.01
N ASN A 216 -12.74 -13.81 4.72
CA ASN A 216 -13.67 -14.57 3.89
C ASN A 216 -12.90 -15.41 2.86
N SER A 217 -13.03 -16.74 2.93
CA SER A 217 -12.29 -17.66 2.06
C SER A 217 -12.67 -17.56 0.58
N GLU A 218 -13.94 -17.31 0.25
CA GLU A 218 -14.36 -17.09 -1.14
C GLU A 218 -13.77 -15.79 -1.69
N HIS A 219 -13.79 -14.72 -0.88
CA HIS A 219 -13.17 -13.44 -1.28
C HIS A 219 -11.67 -13.61 -1.51
N MET A 220 -10.97 -14.37 -0.64
CA MET A 220 -9.53 -14.62 -0.80
C MET A 220 -9.22 -15.52 -2.00
N TYR A 221 -10.11 -16.45 -2.34
CA TYR A 221 -10.00 -17.25 -3.56
C TYR A 221 -10.10 -16.37 -4.82
N ASP A 222 -11.12 -15.50 -4.89
CA ASP A 222 -11.32 -14.59 -6.01
C ASP A 222 -10.21 -13.54 -6.11
N LEU A 223 -9.79 -12.97 -4.97
CA LEU A 223 -8.63 -12.08 -4.88
C LEU A 223 -7.38 -12.74 -5.47
N GLY A 224 -7.09 -13.98 -5.07
CA GLY A 224 -5.93 -14.73 -5.56
C GLY A 224 -5.97 -14.93 -7.07
N ARG A 225 -7.14 -15.28 -7.62
CA ARG A 225 -7.34 -15.44 -9.07
C ARG A 225 -7.16 -14.13 -9.82
N LEU A 226 -7.70 -13.02 -9.31
CA LEU A 226 -7.55 -11.70 -9.92
C LEU A 226 -6.10 -11.23 -9.87
N ALA A 227 -5.42 -11.34 -8.73
CA ALA A 227 -4.02 -10.96 -8.56
C ALA A 227 -3.11 -11.72 -9.52
N LEU A 228 -3.32 -13.03 -9.64
CA LEU A 228 -2.56 -13.87 -10.56
C LEU A 228 -2.84 -13.50 -12.02
N SER A 229 -4.11 -13.34 -12.39
CA SER A 229 -4.51 -12.99 -13.76
C SER A 229 -3.96 -11.64 -14.19
N LEU A 230 -4.05 -10.63 -13.32
CA LEU A 230 -3.45 -9.31 -13.53
C LEU A 230 -1.94 -9.43 -13.72
N THR A 231 -1.26 -10.19 -12.86
CA THR A 231 0.20 -10.34 -12.96
C THR A 231 0.62 -10.99 -14.27
N VAL A 232 -0.11 -12.01 -14.73
CA VAL A 232 0.13 -12.67 -16.04
C VAL A 232 -0.13 -11.69 -17.18
N GLN A 233 -1.27 -10.98 -17.16
CA GLN A 233 -1.61 -10.00 -18.20
C GLN A 233 -0.56 -8.89 -18.32
N GLU A 234 -0.15 -8.31 -17.20
CA GLU A 234 0.90 -7.29 -17.18
C GLU A 234 2.26 -7.86 -17.63
N SER A 235 2.54 -9.14 -17.35
CA SER A 235 3.76 -9.80 -17.83
C SER A 235 3.79 -9.89 -19.36
N GLU A 236 2.65 -10.22 -19.97
CA GLU A 236 2.51 -10.33 -21.42
C GLU A 236 2.57 -8.97 -22.11
N ASP A 237 1.82 -7.99 -21.58
CA ASP A 237 1.80 -6.63 -22.14
C ASP A 237 3.18 -5.97 -22.03
N PHE A 238 3.90 -6.17 -20.91
CA PHE A 238 5.27 -5.67 -20.76
C PHE A 238 6.24 -6.35 -21.73
N ALA A 239 6.15 -7.67 -21.93
CA ALA A 239 6.98 -8.37 -22.90
C ALA A 239 6.73 -7.88 -24.35
N ALA A 240 5.47 -7.60 -24.70
CA ALA A 240 5.10 -7.03 -25.99
C ALA A 240 5.65 -5.61 -26.15
N HIS A 241 5.58 -4.77 -25.11
CA HIS A 241 6.18 -3.43 -25.11
C HIS A 241 7.69 -3.48 -25.38
N ILE A 242 8.43 -4.30 -24.62
CA ILE A 242 9.88 -4.46 -24.78
C ILE A 242 10.24 -4.90 -26.21
N SER A 243 9.50 -5.87 -26.76
CA SER A 243 9.76 -6.39 -28.11
C SER A 243 9.61 -5.31 -29.20
N ARG A 244 8.61 -4.42 -29.07
CA ARG A 244 8.41 -3.30 -30.01
C ARG A 244 9.54 -2.28 -29.92
N THR A 245 9.96 -1.94 -28.71
CA THR A 245 11.04 -0.97 -28.47
C THR A 245 12.35 -1.41 -29.12
N TYR A 246 12.73 -2.68 -29.00
CA TYR A 246 13.95 -3.20 -29.61
C TYR A 246 13.85 -3.38 -31.13
N SER A 247 12.68 -3.72 -31.67
CA SER A 247 12.49 -3.86 -33.12
C SER A 247 12.53 -2.52 -33.87
N GLY A 248 12.10 -1.44 -33.22
CA GLY A 248 12.14 -0.08 -33.79
C GLY A 248 13.52 0.59 -33.76
N ALA A 249 14.43 0.16 -32.88
CA ALA A 249 15.78 0.71 -32.79
C ALA A 249 16.72 0.20 -33.90
N SER A 250 16.47 -0.99 -34.45
CA SER A 250 17.30 -1.60 -35.50
C SER A 250 17.11 -1.03 -36.91
N SER A 251 16.08 -0.20 -37.14
CA SER A 251 15.74 0.33 -38.48
C SER A 251 16.25 1.74 -38.76
N GLN A 252 16.92 2.42 -37.82
CA GLN A 252 17.46 3.78 -38.02
C GLN A 252 18.97 3.84 -38.28
N GLY A 253 19.66 2.70 -38.43
CA GLY A 253 21.12 2.65 -38.60
C GLY A 253 21.65 2.53 -40.04
N GLY A 254 20.83 2.85 -41.06
CA GLY A 254 21.09 2.46 -42.44
C GLY A 254 21.06 3.57 -43.49
N GLU A 255 21.49 4.79 -43.18
CA GLU A 255 21.83 5.79 -44.20
C GLU A 255 23.09 6.56 -43.77
N LEU A 256 24.24 6.12 -44.29
CA LEU A 256 25.46 6.89 -44.47
C LEU A 256 26.01 6.62 -45.88
#